data_AF-A0A923DLM8-F1
#
_entry.id   AF-A0A923DLM8-F1
#
_cell.length_a   1.000
_cell.length_b   1.000
_cell.length_c   1.000
_cell.angle_alpha   90.00
_cell.angle_beta   90.00
_cell.angle_gamma   90.00
#
_symmetry.space_group_name_H-M   'P 1'
#
loop_
_entity.id
_entity.type
_entity.pdbx_description
1 polymer ?
#
loop_
_entity_poly.entity_id
_entity_poly.type
_entity_poly.pdbx_seq_one_letter_code
_entity_poly.pdbx_strand_id
1 'polypeptide(L)'
;TDKVGDVSGILQVTGKEDIVLISDAGRIIRMRAEEVRVIHRSTQGVRLIDLEENEKLVGVARAEREEERENGETPEELPEDAELALAPENGPADEEADGEDKG
;
A
#
# COMPACT_ATOMS: atom_id res chain seq x y z
N THR A 1 -21.01 11.15 29.89
CA THR A 1 -20.14 11.06 28.70
C THR A 1 -20.76 10.03 27.80
N ASP A 2 -21.13 10.39 26.57
CA ASP A 2 -21.60 9.40 25.60
C ASP A 2 -20.49 8.38 25.37
N LYS A 3 -20.83 7.10 25.49
CA LYS A 3 -19.87 5.99 25.35
C LYS A 3 -19.43 5.78 23.90
N VAL A 4 -20.12 6.42 22.95
CA VAL A 4 -19.96 6.25 21.50
C VAL A 4 -20.04 7.63 20.85
N GLY A 5 -19.13 7.89 19.90
CA GLY A 5 -19.14 9.11 19.10
C GLY A 5 -20.05 9.00 17.86
N ASP A 6 -19.95 9.99 16.98
CA ASP A 6 -20.66 10.00 15.70
C ASP A 6 -20.14 8.95 14.72
N VAL A 7 -20.94 8.66 13.69
CA VAL A 7 -20.55 7.74 12.61
C VAL A 7 -19.60 8.48 11.66
N SER A 8 -18.36 8.00 11.52
CA SER A 8 -17.37 8.56 10.58
C SER A 8 -17.51 8.02 9.16
N GLY A 9 -18.13 6.85 8.97
CA GLY A 9 -18.35 6.28 7.64
C GLY A 9 -18.98 4.89 7.67
N ILE A 10 -19.36 4.43 6.48
CA ILE A 10 -19.90 3.08 6.23
C ILE A 10 -19.19 2.54 5.00
N LEU A 11 -18.61 1.36 5.10
CA LEU A 11 -17.92 0.69 3.99
C LEU A 11 -18.56 -0.66 3.71
N GLN A 12 -18.78 -0.95 2.43
CA GLN A 12 -19.08 -2.29 1.98
C GLN A 12 -17.77 -3.04 1.69
N VAL A 13 -17.59 -4.16 2.37
CA VAL A 13 -16.40 -5.03 2.27
C VAL A 13 -16.83 -6.45 1.96
N THR A 14 -15.94 -7.21 1.31
CA THR A 14 -16.13 -8.64 1.07
C THR A 14 -15.30 -9.49 2.03
N GLY A 15 -14.35 -8.88 2.75
CA GLY A 15 -13.41 -9.53 3.65
C GLY A 15 -12.03 -9.75 3.04
N LYS A 16 -11.91 -9.56 1.71
CA LYS A 16 -10.65 -9.70 0.96
C LYS A 16 -9.82 -8.42 0.92
N GLU A 17 -10.43 -7.31 1.31
CA GLU A 17 -9.81 -6.00 1.34
C GLU A 17 -9.21 -5.71 2.71
N ASP A 18 -8.40 -4.67 2.77
CA ASP A 18 -8.03 -4.05 4.03
C ASP A 18 -8.93 -2.84 4.29
N ILE A 19 -9.12 -2.53 5.56
CA ILE A 19 -9.71 -1.28 6.00
C ILE A 19 -8.61 -0.37 6.55
N VAL A 20 -8.72 0.90 6.22
CA VAL A 20 -7.81 1.95 6.65
C VAL A 20 -8.58 2.92 7.52
N LEU A 21 -8.11 3.13 8.74
CA LEU A 21 -8.64 4.06 9.74
C LEU A 21 -7.72 5.27 9.82
N ILE A 22 -8.29 6.47 9.79
CA ILE A 22 -7.55 7.74 9.76
C ILE A 22 -8.03 8.60 10.92
N SER A 23 -7.11 9.01 11.79
CA SER A 23 -7.40 9.97 12.85
C SER A 23 -7.09 11.42 12.46
N ASP A 24 -7.63 12.37 13.21
CA ASP A 24 -7.33 13.80 13.07
C ASP A 24 -5.86 14.15 13.38
N ALA A 25 -5.18 13.32 14.16
CA ALA A 25 -3.74 13.41 14.41
C ALA A 25 -2.88 12.91 13.24
N GLY A 26 -3.48 12.45 12.14
CA GLY A 26 -2.77 11.92 10.97
C GLY A 26 -2.27 10.49 11.14
N ARG A 27 -2.73 9.76 12.18
CA ARG A 27 -2.40 8.35 12.37
C ARG A 27 -3.24 7.49 11.43
N ILE A 28 -2.55 6.59 10.72
CA ILE A 28 -3.16 5.67 9.77
C ILE A 28 -3.00 4.25 10.30
N ILE A 29 -4.11 3.54 10.47
CA ILE A 29 -4.13 2.14 10.89
C ILE A 29 -4.75 1.32 9.76
N ARG A 30 -3.99 0.37 9.22
CA ARG A 30 -4.45 -0.59 8.22
C ARG A 30 -4.63 -1.94 8.91
N MET A 31 -5.78 -2.58 8.71
CA MET A 31 -6.06 -3.92 9.23
C MET A 31 -6.91 -4.71 8.23
N ARG A 32 -6.84 -6.03 8.31
CA ARG A 32 -7.57 -6.90 7.40
C ARG A 32 -9.05 -6.81 7.72
N ALA A 33 -9.90 -6.67 6.69
CA ALA A 33 -11.35 -6.60 6.92
C ALA A 33 -11.90 -7.86 7.63
N GLU A 34 -11.27 -9.02 7.40
CA GLU A 34 -11.63 -10.29 8.05
C GLU A 34 -11.32 -10.36 9.55
N GLU A 35 -10.44 -9.51 10.07
CA GLU A 35 -10.13 -9.42 11.51
C GLU A 35 -11.25 -8.68 12.28
N VAL A 36 -12.11 -7.95 11.57
CA VAL A 36 -13.26 -7.28 12.17
C VAL A 36 -14.33 -8.30 12.50
N ARG A 37 -14.66 -8.41 13.80
CA ARG A 37 -15.69 -9.33 14.27
C ARG A 37 -17.06 -9.00 13.68
N VAL A 38 -17.68 -10.01 13.05
CA VAL A 38 -19.07 -9.95 12.60
C VAL A 38 -20.00 -10.01 13.80
N ILE A 39 -20.86 -9.00 13.93
CA ILE A 39 -21.82 -8.87 15.02
C ILE A 39 -23.20 -8.48 14.50
N HIS A 40 -24.23 -8.56 15.35
CA HIS A 40 -25.58 -8.15 15.01
C HIS A 40 -25.70 -6.62 14.87
N ARG A 41 -26.59 -6.13 13.99
CA ARG A 41 -26.74 -4.69 13.68
C ARG A 41 -27.18 -3.85 14.88
N SER A 42 -28.01 -4.40 15.76
CA SER A 42 -28.53 -3.71 16.95
C SER A 42 -27.58 -3.90 18.15
N THR A 43 -26.33 -3.44 18.00
CA THR A 43 -25.29 -3.51 19.04
C THR A 43 -24.48 -2.20 19.07
N GLN A 44 -23.60 -2.05 20.06
CA GLN A 44 -22.69 -0.88 20.16
C GLN A 44 -21.42 -1.01 19.30
N GLY A 45 -21.21 -2.13 18.62
CA GLY A 45 -19.93 -2.39 17.96
C GLY A 45 -18.90 -3.09 18.86
N VAL A 46 -17.73 -3.30 18.28
CA VAL A 46 -16.51 -3.71 18.99
C VAL A 46 -15.47 -2.61 18.82
N ARG A 47 -14.60 -2.44 19.81
CA ARG A 47 -13.44 -1.56 19.69
C ARG A 47 -12.42 -2.21 18.75
N LEU A 48 -11.99 -1.48 17.73
CA LEU A 48 -10.95 -1.92 16.78
C LEU A 48 -9.56 -1.41 17.17
N ILE A 49 -9.47 -0.15 17.59
CA ILE A 49 -8.23 0.51 17.95
C ILE A 49 -8.40 1.32 19.23
N ASP A 50 -7.29 1.56 19.91
CA ASP A 50 -7.20 2.61 20.91
C ASP A 50 -6.79 3.93 20.25
N LEU A 51 -7.42 5.01 20.71
CA LEU A 51 -7.13 6.38 20.34
C LEU A 51 -6.48 7.06 21.56
N GLU A 52 -5.55 7.97 21.29
CA GLU A 52 -4.96 8.79 22.34
C GLU A 52 -5.99 9.78 22.92
N GLU A 53 -5.61 10.44 24.01
CA GLU A 53 -6.50 11.42 24.64
C GLU A 53 -6.79 12.58 23.66
N ASN A 54 -8.08 12.87 23.46
CA ASN A 54 -8.61 13.87 22.52
C ASN A 54 -8.45 13.53 21.02
N GLU A 55 -7.86 12.40 20.66
CA GLU A 55 -7.77 11.95 19.27
C GLU A 55 -9.12 11.40 18.80
N LYS A 56 -9.49 11.69 17.55
CA LYS A 56 -10.76 11.26 16.95
C LYS A 56 -10.51 10.55 15.64
N LEU A 57 -11.30 9.51 15.39
CA LEU A 57 -11.38 8.90 14.07
C LEU A 57 -12.15 9.84 13.14
N VAL A 58 -11.53 10.28 12.05
CA VAL A 58 -12.12 11.19 11.07
C VAL A 58 -12.37 10.56 9.71
N GLY A 59 -11.79 9.39 9.44
CA GLY A 59 -11.95 8.71 8.16
C GLY A 59 -11.85 7.21 8.25
N VAL A 60 -12.55 6.55 7.34
CA VAL A 60 -12.44 5.12 7.06
C VAL A 60 -12.42 4.93 5.54
N ALA A 61 -11.50 4.11 5.05
CA ALA A 61 -11.39 3.78 3.63
C ALA A 61 -11.19 2.27 3.44
N ARG A 62 -11.59 1.77 2.26
CA ARG A 62 -11.30 0.41 1.81
C ARG A 62 -10.08 0.47 0.90
N ALA A 63 -9.12 -0.40 1.12
CA ALA A 63 -7.94 -0.55 0.28
C ALA A 63 -7.89 -1.96 -0.31
N GLU A 64 -7.43 -2.07 -1.55
CA GLU A 64 -7.12 -3.38 -2.11
C GLU A 64 -6.02 -4.03 -1.27
N ARG A 65 -6.17 -5.31 -0.98
CA ARG A 65 -5.16 -6.05 -0.23
C ARG A 65 -3.97 -6.29 -1.16
N GLU A 66 -2.82 -5.82 -0.74
CA GLU A 66 -1.55 -6.17 -1.37
C GLU A 66 -1.19 -7.58 -0.88
N GLU A 67 -0.65 -8.41 -1.78
CA GLU A 67 -0.09 -9.69 -1.38
C GLU A 67 1.04 -9.42 -0.39
N GLU A 68 0.94 -9.97 0.81
CA GLU A 68 2.07 -10.00 1.74
C GLU A 68 3.19 -10.76 1.04
N ARG A 69 4.19 -10.04 0.54
CA ARG A 69 5.48 -10.65 0.28
C ARG A 69 5.95 -11.15 1.63
N GLU A 70 6.06 -12.47 1.78
CA GLU A 70 6.80 -13.03 2.91
C GLU A 70 8.14 -12.31 2.95
N ASN A 71 8.41 -11.55 4.01
CA ASN A 71 9.72 -10.98 4.27
C ASN A 71 10.70 -12.15 4.47
N GLY A 72 11.27 -12.63 3.37
CA GLY A 72 12.18 -13.76 3.29
C GLY A 72 13.28 -13.58 2.24
N GLU A 73 13.45 -12.38 1.70
CA GLU A 73 14.60 -12.05 0.84
C GLU A 73 15.60 -11.25 1.67
N THR A 74 16.52 -11.97 2.34
CA THR A 74 17.84 -11.41 2.59
C THR A 74 18.38 -10.94 1.24
N PRO A 75 18.82 -9.69 1.06
CA PRO A 75 19.48 -9.29 -0.19
C PRO A 75 20.60 -10.28 -0.45
N GLU A 76 20.53 -11.01 -1.56
CA GLU A 76 21.61 -11.85 -2.05
C GLU A 76 22.81 -10.92 -2.24
N GLU A 77 23.82 -11.03 -1.37
CA GLU A 77 25.06 -10.28 -1.51
C GLU A 77 25.63 -10.60 -2.88
N LEU A 78 25.64 -9.59 -3.76
CA LEU A 78 26.33 -9.68 -5.04
C LEU A 78 27.78 -10.07 -4.73
N PRO A 79 28.33 -11.13 -5.35
CA PRO A 79 29.71 -11.51 -5.11
C PRO A 79 30.61 -10.32 -5.43
N GLU A 80 31.52 -10.00 -4.50
CA GLU A 80 32.47 -8.88 -4.60
C GLU A 80 33.39 -9.00 -5.85
N ASP A 81 33.36 -10.16 -6.51
CA ASP A 81 34.24 -10.54 -7.60
C ASP A 81 33.60 -10.39 -9.00
N ALA A 82 32.45 -9.71 -9.12
CA ALA A 82 31.87 -9.40 -10.42
C ALA A 82 32.73 -8.35 -11.16
N GLU A 83 33.83 -8.80 -11.76
CA GLU A 83 34.64 -8.01 -12.69
C GLU A 83 33.73 -7.42 -13.76
N LEU A 84 33.61 -6.09 -13.73
CA LEU A 84 32.91 -5.30 -14.72
C LEU A 84 33.67 -5.42 -16.05
N ALA A 85 33.24 -6.36 -16.92
CA ALA A 85 33.72 -6.43 -18.28
C ALA A 85 33.27 -5.19 -19.05
N LEU A 86 34.10 -4.14 -19.00
CA LEU A 86 33.95 -2.96 -19.85
C LEU A 86 34.13 -3.41 -21.31
N ALA A 87 33.03 -3.51 -22.05
CA ALA A 87 33.09 -3.62 -23.50
C ALA A 87 33.75 -2.34 -24.06
N PRO A 88 34.73 -2.43 -24.98
CA PRO A 88 35.31 -1.25 -25.58
C PRO A 88 34.26 -0.56 -26.46
N GLU A 89 33.89 0.67 -26.08
CA GLU A 89 33.20 1.61 -26.95
C GLU A 89 34.18 2.04 -28.04
N ASN A 90 33.86 1.73 -29.30
CA ASN A 90 34.12 2.54 -30.50
C ASN A 90 33.71 1.73 -31.74
N GLY A 91 32.47 1.87 -32.18
CA GLY A 91 32.08 1.54 -33.56
C GLY A 91 32.61 2.62 -34.50
N PRO A 92 33.13 2.27 -35.70
CA PRO A 92 33.51 3.29 -36.67
C PRO A 92 32.26 4.04 -37.14
N ALA A 93 32.30 5.36 -37.00
CA ALA A 93 31.44 6.29 -37.71
C ALA A 93 31.96 6.43 -39.15
N ASP A 94 31.04 6.23 -40.11
CA ASP A 94 31.00 6.62 -41.53
C ASP A 94 30.23 5.52 -42.27
N GLU A 95 29.24 5.77 -43.12
CA GLU A 95 29.11 6.84 -44.11
C GLU A 95 27.63 6.95 -44.59
N GLU A 96 27.37 8.05 -45.29
CA GLU A 96 26.12 8.66 -45.77
C GLU A 96 25.19 7.78 -46.65
N ALA A 97 23.90 8.11 -46.70
CA ALA A 97 23.22 8.57 -47.94
C ALA A 97 21.71 8.78 -47.75
N ASP A 98 21.31 10.03 -47.97
CA ASP A 98 20.09 10.57 -48.59
C ASP A 98 18.93 9.63 -49.01
N GLY A 99 17.70 10.08 -48.77
CA GLY A 99 16.53 9.58 -49.48
C GLY A 99 15.17 9.84 -48.82
N GLU A 100 14.71 11.09 -48.84
CA GLU A 100 13.26 11.38 -48.84
C GLU A 100 12.61 10.72 -50.07
N ASP A 101 11.52 9.95 -49.89
CA ASP A 101 10.29 10.20 -50.65
C ASP A 101 9.07 9.50 -50.01
N LYS A 102 7.95 10.21 -50.02
CA LYS A 102 6.64 9.76 -49.53
C LYS A 102 5.87 9.13 -50.69
N GLY A 103 5.25 7.98 -50.45
CA GLY A 103 4.20 7.40 -51.29
C GLY A 103 3.08 6.83 -50.42
#